data_AF-A0A9P1WUZ9-F1
#
_entry.id   AF-A0A9P1WUZ9-F1
#
_cell.length_a   1.000
_cell.length_b   1.000
_cell.length_c   1.000
_cell.angle_alpha   90.00
_cell.angle_beta   90.00
_cell.angle_gamma   90.00
#
_symmetry.space_group_name_H-M   'P 1'
#
loop_
_entity.id
_entity.type
_entity.pdbx_description
1 polymer ?
#
loop_
_entity_poly.entity_id
_entity_poly.type
_entity_poly.pdbx_seq_one_letter_code
_entity_poly.pdbx_strand_id
1 'polypeptide(L)'
;MTTTEQVLKLINGNQEEQISVIKELTEKRLKAMLREDTIPPQLDYIVTDVTLKRYNRIGNEGMSSYSQEGLSFSFPDSDFKEYVDEINQHLETNGNGLVKKGKVNFL
;
A
#
# COMPACT_ATOMS: atom_id res chain seq x y z
N MET A 1 9.56 -14.81 -7.17
CA MET A 1 10.63 -13.82 -7.01
C MET A 1 11.02 -13.78 -5.55
N THR A 2 12.31 -13.89 -5.24
CA THR A 2 12.86 -13.72 -3.89
C THR A 2 12.86 -12.25 -3.50
N THR A 3 12.92 -11.95 -2.20
CA THR A 3 13.05 -10.58 -1.70
C THR A 3 14.27 -9.87 -2.31
N THR A 4 15.39 -10.59 -2.46
CA THR A 4 16.61 -10.06 -3.07
C THR A 4 16.40 -9.65 -4.52
N GLU A 5 15.72 -10.47 -5.32
CA GLU A 5 15.39 -10.13 -6.70
C GLU A 5 14.46 -8.91 -6.81
N GLN A 6 13.47 -8.79 -5.91
CA GLN A 6 12.58 -7.63 -5.87
C GLN A 6 13.38 -6.34 -5.60
N VAL A 7 14.29 -6.37 -4.61
CA VAL A 7 15.14 -5.22 -4.27
C VAL A 7 16.06 -4.85 -5.43
N LEU A 8 16.70 -5.83 -6.08
CA LEU A 8 17.55 -5.57 -7.24
C LEU A 8 16.79 -4.89 -8.38
N LYS A 9 15.55 -5.30 -8.65
CA LYS A 9 14.70 -4.68 -9.67
C LYS A 9 14.26 -3.27 -9.30
N LEU A 10 14.02 -2.99 -8.02
CA LEU A 10 13.68 -1.64 -7.57
C LEU A 10 14.83 -0.66 -7.76
N ILE A 11 16.08 -1.11 -7.54
CA ILE A 11 17.27 -0.26 -7.59
C ILE A 11 17.82 -0.14 -9.02
N ASN A 12 17.93 -1.27 -9.73
CA ASN A 12 18.65 -1.36 -11.01
C ASN A 12 17.76 -1.78 -12.19
N GLY A 13 16.50 -2.14 -11.95
CA GLY A 13 15.57 -2.53 -13.00
C GLY A 13 15.17 -1.34 -13.87
N ASN A 14 14.68 -1.63 -15.07
CA ASN A 14 14.07 -0.60 -15.91
C ASN A 14 12.71 -0.16 -15.33
N GLN A 15 12.12 0.90 -15.91
CA GLN A 15 10.86 1.46 -15.43
C GLN A 15 9.72 0.43 -15.35
N GLU A 16 9.60 -0.47 -16.34
CA GLU A 16 8.55 -1.50 -16.33
C GLU A 16 8.77 -2.52 -15.21
N GLU A 17 10.02 -2.94 -14.97
CA GLU A 17 10.37 -3.84 -13.89
C GLU A 17 10.13 -3.22 -12.51
N GLN A 18 10.50 -1.95 -12.34
CA GLN A 18 10.26 -1.21 -11.11
C GLN A 18 8.76 -1.08 -10.84
N ILE A 19 7.98 -0.62 -11.82
CA ILE A 19 6.52 -0.48 -11.70
C ILE A 19 5.88 -1.83 -11.39
N SER A 20 6.32 -2.91 -12.04
CA SER A 20 5.80 -4.26 -11.80
C SER A 20 6.02 -4.71 -10.36
N VAL A 21 7.22 -4.52 -9.81
CA VAL A 21 7.51 -4.88 -8.41
C VAL A 21 6.72 -4.00 -7.43
N ILE A 22 6.64 -2.68 -7.67
CA ILE A 22 5.88 -1.76 -6.83
C ILE A 22 4.39 -2.12 -6.83
N LYS A 23 3.84 -2.43 -8.01
CA LYS A 23 2.46 -2.89 -8.16
C LYS A 23 2.23 -4.16 -7.36
N GLU A 24 3.07 -5.19 -7.54
CA GLU A 24 2.92 -6.47 -6.83
C GLU A 24 2.94 -6.29 -5.30
N LEU A 25 3.84 -5.45 -4.78
CA LEU A 25 3.91 -5.15 -3.35
C LEU A 25 2.70 -4.36 -2.85
N THR A 26 2.19 -3.44 -3.68
CA THR A 26 0.97 -2.67 -3.39
C THR A 26 -0.25 -3.57 -3.35
N GLU A 27 -0.41 -4.47 -4.32
CA GLU A 27 -1.49 -5.45 -4.35
C GLU A 27 -1.44 -6.38 -3.13
N LYS A 28 -0.26 -6.91 -2.80
CA LYS A 28 -0.06 -7.75 -1.60
C LYS A 28 -0.48 -7.02 -0.32
N ARG A 29 -0.13 -5.73 -0.19
CA ARG A 29 -0.50 -4.93 0.97
C ARG A 29 -2.01 -4.69 1.02
N LEU A 30 -2.65 -4.31 -0.09
CA LEU A 30 -4.08 -4.07 -0.15
C LEU A 30 -4.87 -5.34 0.16
N LYS A 31 -4.50 -6.48 -0.43
CA LYS A 31 -5.06 -7.81 -0.12
C LYS A 31 -4.99 -8.13 1.38
N ALA A 32 -3.83 -7.89 2.00
CA ALA A 32 -3.67 -8.08 3.44
C ALA A 32 -4.58 -7.16 4.28
N MET A 33 -4.81 -5.91 3.84
CA MET A 33 -5.74 -4.98 4.49
C MET A 33 -7.20 -5.42 4.34
N LEU A 34 -7.58 -5.92 3.15
CA LEU A 34 -8.93 -6.43 2.86
C LEU A 34 -9.21 -7.80 3.47
N ARG A 35 -8.15 -8.52 3.89
CA ARG A 35 -8.21 -9.92 4.36
C ARG A 35 -8.77 -10.86 3.28
N GLU A 36 -8.45 -10.56 2.03
CA GLU A 36 -8.92 -11.29 0.84
C GLU A 36 -7.75 -11.59 -0.09
N ASP A 37 -7.84 -12.68 -0.85
CA ASP A 37 -6.80 -13.07 -1.82
C ASP A 37 -6.91 -12.28 -3.13
N THR A 38 -8.09 -11.73 -3.42
CA THR A 38 -8.39 -10.94 -4.62
C THR A 38 -8.72 -9.50 -4.25
N ILE A 39 -8.36 -8.57 -5.14
CA ILE A 39 -8.71 -7.16 -4.99
C ILE A 39 -10.03 -6.97 -5.74
N PRO A 40 -11.07 -6.44 -5.09
CA PRO A 40 -12.36 -6.26 -5.73
C PRO A 40 -12.28 -5.11 -6.74
N PRO A 41 -13.01 -5.17 -7.88
CA PRO A 41 -12.88 -4.19 -8.96
C PRO A 41 -13.10 -2.73 -8.52
N GLN A 42 -13.97 -2.49 -7.54
CA GLN A 42 -14.23 -1.16 -7.01
C GLN A 42 -13.06 -0.56 -6.22
N LEU A 43 -12.05 -1.36 -5.83
CA LEU A 43 -10.85 -0.90 -5.11
C LEU A 43 -9.57 -0.99 -5.97
N ASP A 44 -9.66 -1.43 -7.22
CA ASP A 44 -8.50 -1.60 -8.12
C ASP A 44 -7.75 -0.27 -8.35
N TYR A 45 -8.50 0.85 -8.41
CA TYR A 45 -7.92 2.18 -8.60
C TYR A 45 -6.92 2.57 -7.51
N ILE A 46 -7.09 2.05 -6.28
CA ILE A 46 -6.18 2.27 -5.15
C ILE A 46 -4.79 1.73 -5.48
N VAL A 47 -4.72 0.55 -6.12
CA VAL A 47 -3.45 -0.05 -6.53
C VAL A 47 -2.73 0.86 -7.51
N THR A 48 -3.45 1.37 -8.50
CA THR A 48 -2.89 2.25 -9.54
C THR A 48 -2.31 3.53 -8.92
N ASP A 49 -3.08 4.20 -8.08
CA ASP A 49 -2.67 5.46 -7.48
C ASP A 49 -1.49 5.29 -6.51
N VAL A 50 -1.57 4.29 -5.61
CA VAL A 50 -0.48 3.99 -4.66
C VAL A 50 0.79 3.55 -5.40
N THR A 51 0.66 2.78 -6.48
CA THR A 51 1.80 2.38 -7.32
C THR A 51 2.47 3.61 -7.94
N LEU A 52 1.69 4.55 -8.47
CA LEU A 52 2.20 5.79 -9.03
C LEU A 52 2.92 6.65 -7.97
N LYS A 53 2.29 6.84 -6.81
CA LYS A 53 2.89 7.59 -5.68
C LYS A 53 4.23 6.99 -5.23
N ARG A 54 4.29 5.67 -5.11
CA ARG A 54 5.51 4.95 -4.70
C ARG A 54 6.61 4.99 -5.75
N TYR A 55 6.25 4.84 -7.03
CA TYR A 55 7.20 4.97 -8.13
C TYR A 55 7.81 6.39 -8.16
N ASN A 56 6.96 7.41 -8.05
CA ASN A 56 7.41 8.81 -8.00
C ASN A 56 8.29 9.09 -6.77
N ARG A 57 8.04 8.46 -5.63
CA ARG A 57 8.89 8.59 -4.43
C ARG A 57 10.29 8.03 -4.70
N ILE A 58 10.40 6.80 -5.21
CA ILE A 58 11.68 6.15 -5.53
C ILE A 58 12.48 6.98 -6.56
N GLY A 59 11.81 7.51 -7.58
CA GLY A 59 12.45 8.39 -8.57
C GLY A 59 12.97 9.72 -8.00
N ASN A 60 12.35 10.24 -6.93
CA ASN A 60 12.74 11.50 -6.28
C ASN A 60 13.69 11.33 -5.07
N GLU A 61 13.96 10.10 -4.62
CA GLU A 61 14.91 9.82 -3.52
C GLU A 61 16.36 10.21 -3.88
N GLY A 62 16.73 10.11 -5.15
CA GLY A 62 18.01 10.60 -5.66
C GLY A 62 18.13 12.13 -5.72
N MET A 63 17.00 12.84 -5.83
CA MET A 63 16.94 14.31 -5.85
C MET A 63 16.87 14.88 -4.43
N SER A 64 16.20 14.18 -3.50
CA SER A 64 16.06 14.57 -2.09
C SER A 64 17.34 14.34 -1.28
N SER A 65 18.22 13.39 -1.69
CA SER A 65 19.53 13.17 -1.04
C SER A 65 20.48 14.37 -1.10
N TYR A 66 20.23 15.35 -2.00
CA TYR A 66 20.99 16.60 -2.06
C TYR A 66 20.45 17.69 -1.12
N SER A 67 19.35 17.44 -0.39
CA SER A 67 18.72 18.38 0.52
C SER A 67 18.53 17.75 1.90
N GLN A 68 19.48 18.10 2.78
CA GLN A 68 19.41 18.01 4.25
C GLN A 68 19.58 16.65 4.93
N GLU A 69 20.63 16.65 5.76
CA GLU A 69 20.93 15.79 6.87
C GLU A 69 19.72 15.60 7.82
N GLY A 70 19.43 14.34 8.16
CA GLY A 70 18.83 13.98 9.44
C GLY A 70 17.31 14.13 9.57
N LEU A 71 16.53 13.30 8.87
CA LEU A 71 15.15 13.01 9.27
C LEU A 71 14.86 11.52 9.15
N SER A 72 14.38 10.95 10.25
CA SER A 72 14.07 9.53 10.43
C SER A 72 13.22 8.96 9.29
N PHE A 73 13.66 7.82 8.73
CA PHE A 73 12.85 6.97 7.86
C PHE A 73 11.69 6.37 8.67
N SER A 74 10.67 7.16 8.96
CA SER A 74 9.36 6.62 9.29
C SER A 74 8.74 6.19 7.97
N PHE A 75 8.81 4.89 7.64
CA PHE A 75 7.99 4.30 6.58
C PHE A 75 6.56 4.75 6.82
N PRO A 76 5.99 5.65 6.01
CA PRO A 76 4.69 6.14 6.35
C PRO A 76 3.71 5.04 5.96
N ASP A 77 2.94 4.57 6.93
CA ASP A 77 1.66 3.87 6.74
C ASP A 77 0.63 4.76 5.99
N SER A 78 1.11 5.77 5.22
CA SER A 78 0.35 6.90 4.68
C SER A 78 -0.16 6.68 3.27
N ASP A 79 0.46 5.82 2.45
CA ASP A 79 0.05 5.71 1.04
C ASP A 79 -1.41 5.22 0.91
N PHE A 80 -1.89 4.44 1.90
CA PHE A 80 -3.27 3.96 1.96
C PHE A 80 -4.19 4.81 2.85
N LYS A 81 -3.66 5.85 3.51
CA LYS A 81 -4.40 6.60 4.53
C LYS A 81 -5.65 7.27 3.98
N GLU A 82 -5.60 7.76 2.76
CA GLU A 82 -6.74 8.41 2.11
C GLU A 82 -7.84 7.42 1.71
N TYR A 83 -7.56 6.12 1.65
CA TYR A 83 -8.50 5.06 1.27
C TYR A 83 -9.01 4.25 2.46
N VAL A 84 -8.68 4.66 3.69
CA VAL A 84 -9.06 3.92 4.90
C VAL A 84 -10.58 3.80 5.01
N ASP A 85 -11.33 4.82 4.60
CA ASP A 85 -12.79 4.80 4.64
C ASP A 85 -13.36 3.75 3.68
N GLU A 86 -12.94 3.77 2.41
CA GLU A 86 -13.37 2.79 1.40
C GLU A 86 -12.98 1.35 1.77
N ILE A 87 -11.76 1.16 2.29
CA ILE A 87 -11.29 -0.16 2.75
C ILE A 87 -12.14 -0.65 3.94
N ASN A 88 -12.43 0.21 4.91
CA ASN A 88 -13.26 -0.14 6.06
C ASN A 88 -14.70 -0.44 5.64
N GLN A 89 -15.28 0.38 4.76
CA GLN A 89 -16.62 0.16 4.21
C GLN A 89 -16.72 -1.21 3.53
N HIS A 90 -15.71 -1.57 2.73
CA HIS A 90 -15.66 -2.89 2.09
C HIS A 90 -15.54 -4.02 3.11
N LEU A 91 -14.67 -3.88 4.12
CA LEU A 91 -14.55 -4.86 5.20
C LEU A 91 -15.87 -5.06 5.96
N GLU A 92 -16.55 -3.97 6.32
CA GLU A 92 -17.85 -4.01 7.00
C GLU A 92 -18.91 -4.71 6.16
N THR A 93 -18.98 -4.41 4.86
CA THR A 93 -19.95 -5.01 3.94
C THR A 93 -19.76 -6.52 3.77
N ASN A 94 -18.50 -6.99 3.78
CA ASN A 94 -18.17 -8.41 3.59
C ASN A 94 -18.12 -9.21 4.90
N GLY A 95 -18.49 -8.61 6.04
CA GLY A 95 -18.40 -9.28 7.35
C GLY A 95 -16.96 -9.49 7.85
N ASN A 96 -15.98 -8.94 7.14
CA ASN A 96 -14.55 -8.96 7.49
C ASN A 96 -14.15 -7.78 8.39
N GLY A 97 -15.09 -6.87 8.65
CA GLY A 97 -14.93 -5.72 9.54
C GLY A 97 -14.48 -6.14 10.94
N LEU A 98 -13.78 -5.26 11.63
CA LEU A 98 -13.57 -5.43 13.06
C LEU A 98 -14.97 -5.49 13.69
N VAL A 99 -15.30 -6.62 14.35
CA VAL A 99 -16.54 -6.78 15.09
C VAL A 99 -16.71 -5.53 15.96
N LYS A 100 -17.66 -4.65 15.60
CA LYS A 100 -18.02 -3.52 16.46
C LYS A 100 -18.48 -4.17 17.76
N LYS A 101 -17.64 -4.17 18.78
CA LYS A 101 -17.92 -4.73 20.10
C LYS A 101 -19.15 -3.97 20.60
N GLY A 102 -20.33 -4.55 20.36
CA GLY A 102 -21.60 -3.93 20.65
C GLY A 102 -21.62 -3.54 22.12
N LYS A 103 -21.99 -2.28 22.40
CA LYS A 103 -22.39 -1.88 23.75
C LYS A 103 -23.54 -2.82 24.15
N VAL A 104 -23.23 -3.79 25.00
CA VAL A 104 -24.25 -4.59 25.66
C VAL A 104 -25.01 -3.66 26.62
N ASN A 105 -26.25 -3.34 26.30
CA ASN A 105 -27.17 -2.75 27.27
C ASN A 105 -27.59 -3.88 28.21
N PHE A 106 -27.13 -3.82 29.45
CA PHE A 106 -27.75 -4.59 30.53
C PHE A 106 -29.04 -3.85 30.92
N LEU A 107 -30.18 -4.53 30.75
CA LEU A 107 -31.48 -4.16 31.31
C LEU A 107 -31.48 -4.39 32.82
#